data_AF-A0A504YHT4-F1
#
_entry.id   AF-A0A504YHT4-F1
#
_cell.length_a   1.000
_cell.length_b   1.000
_cell.length_c   1.000
_cell.angle_alpha   90.00
_cell.angle_beta   90.00
_cell.angle_gamma   90.00
#
_symmetry.space_group_name_H-M   'P 1'
#
loop_
_entity.id
_entity.type
_entity.pdbx_description
1 polymer ?
#
loop_
_entity_poly.entity_id
_entity_poly.type
_entity_poly.pdbx_seq_one_letter_code
_entity_poly.pdbx_strand_id
1 'polypeptide(L)'
;MQNGVIPYEQRPVWYDVYKAFPPKVEPVHSRPLPEKVIRPILYPEDEERAEAFRRYKRLSLINAFKLEDDRSSLSRLLKQYKKVKAAHPDLKIDELFTLAERELQKEGIILTPNE
;
A
#
# COMPACT_ATOMS: atom_id res chain seq x y z
N MET A 1 34.29 -23.96 -20.96
CA MET A 1 35.63 -23.56 -20.49
C MET A 1 36.41 -24.73 -19.93
N GLN A 2 35.89 -25.50 -18.97
CA GLN A 2 36.62 -26.68 -18.45
C GLN A 2 36.90 -27.76 -19.50
N ASN A 3 35.98 -27.96 -20.46
CA ASN A 3 36.17 -28.92 -21.56
C ASN A 3 36.82 -28.29 -22.82
N GLY A 4 37.41 -27.09 -22.72
CA GLY A 4 38.19 -26.46 -23.79
C GLY A 4 37.43 -25.83 -24.98
N VAL A 5 36.12 -26.05 -25.11
CA VAL A 5 35.31 -25.53 -26.26
C VAL A 5 35.35 -24.01 -26.39
N ILE A 6 35.44 -23.29 -25.27
CA ILE A 6 35.65 -21.84 -25.22
C ILE A 6 36.88 -21.63 -24.34
N PRO A 7 37.99 -21.05 -24.85
CA PRO A 7 39.16 -20.68 -24.06
C PRO A 7 38.76 -19.76 -22.90
N TYR A 8 39.42 -19.90 -21.76
CA TYR A 8 39.07 -19.12 -20.56
C TYR A 8 39.34 -17.62 -20.75
N GLU A 9 40.33 -17.28 -21.58
CA GLU A 9 40.72 -15.93 -21.97
C GLU A 9 39.65 -15.27 -22.85
N GLN A 10 38.85 -16.07 -23.57
CA GLN A 10 37.76 -15.61 -24.43
C GLN A 10 36.40 -15.70 -23.74
N ARG A 11 36.38 -15.75 -22.40
CA ARG A 11 35.14 -15.80 -21.66
C ARG A 11 34.29 -14.56 -21.91
N PRO A 12 32.95 -14.70 -21.95
CA PRO A 12 32.07 -13.55 -22.06
C PRO A 12 32.32 -12.57 -20.92
N VAL A 13 32.20 -11.28 -21.20
CA VAL A 13 32.40 -10.20 -20.22
C VAL A 13 31.51 -10.38 -18.99
N TRP A 14 30.28 -10.87 -19.18
CA TRP A 14 29.33 -11.10 -18.08
C TRP A 14 29.71 -12.26 -17.15
N TYR A 15 30.62 -13.17 -17.56
CA TYR A 15 30.94 -14.37 -16.80
C TYR A 15 31.51 -14.03 -15.42
N ASP A 16 32.45 -13.09 -15.35
CA ASP A 16 33.07 -12.70 -14.08
C ASP A 16 32.06 -12.00 -13.15
N VAL A 17 31.14 -11.20 -13.73
CA VAL A 17 30.03 -10.58 -12.99
C VAL A 17 29.08 -11.62 -12.43
N TYR A 18 28.68 -12.60 -13.24
CA TYR A 18 27.78 -13.68 -12.83
C TYR A 18 28.44 -14.58 -11.78
N LYS A 19 29.74 -14.85 -11.90
CA LYS A 19 30.51 -15.65 -10.94
C LYS A 19 30.67 -14.94 -9.60
N ALA A 20 30.89 -13.62 -9.60
CA ALA A 20 31.01 -12.83 -8.39
C ALA A 20 29.65 -12.56 -7.71
N PHE A 21 28.62 -12.33 -8.52
CA PHE A 21 27.27 -11.96 -8.07
C PHE A 21 26.21 -12.88 -8.69
N PRO A 22 26.21 -14.17 -8.34
CA PRO A 22 25.23 -15.09 -8.89
C PRO A 22 23.81 -14.71 -8.47
N PRO A 23 22.80 -14.95 -9.31
CA PRO A 23 21.41 -14.73 -8.93
C PRO A 23 21.02 -15.66 -7.77
N LYS A 24 20.03 -15.24 -6.96
CA LYS A 24 19.52 -16.05 -5.84
C LYS A 24 18.98 -17.42 -6.29
N VAL A 25 18.45 -17.50 -7.50
CA VAL A 25 17.92 -18.73 -8.10
C VAL A 25 18.51 -18.88 -9.49
N GLU A 26 19.12 -20.02 -9.77
CA GLU A 26 19.76 -20.31 -11.05
C GLU A 26 18.71 -20.36 -12.19
N PRO A 27 19.00 -19.76 -13.36
CA PRO A 27 18.10 -19.75 -14.50
C PRO A 27 18.11 -21.11 -15.22
N VAL A 28 17.50 -22.13 -14.61
CA VAL A 28 17.33 -23.46 -15.21
C VAL A 28 16.04 -23.49 -16.05
N HIS A 29 16.07 -24.14 -17.21
CA HIS A 29 14.87 -24.30 -18.05
C HIS A 29 13.72 -24.96 -17.29
N SER A 30 14.00 -26.01 -16.51
CA SER A 30 13.00 -26.78 -15.77
C SER A 30 12.55 -26.11 -14.47
N ARG A 31 12.62 -24.77 -14.36
CA ARG A 31 12.22 -24.05 -13.15
C ARG A 31 10.72 -24.26 -12.89
N PRO A 32 10.33 -24.92 -11.78
CA PRO A 32 8.92 -25.08 -11.46
C PRO A 32 8.32 -23.72 -11.11
N LEU A 33 7.04 -23.52 -11.47
CA LEU A 33 6.30 -22.36 -10.98
C LEU A 33 6.17 -22.47 -9.46
N PRO A 34 6.50 -21.42 -8.70
CA PRO A 34 6.35 -21.46 -7.26
C PRO A 34 4.86 -21.47 -6.90
N GLU A 35 4.37 -22.58 -6.35
CA GLU A 35 3.06 -22.65 -5.71
C GLU A 35 3.13 -21.88 -4.39
N LYS A 36 2.79 -20.58 -4.45
CA LYS A 36 2.75 -19.71 -3.27
C LYS A 36 1.33 -19.31 -2.97
N VAL A 37 0.90 -19.59 -1.74
CA VAL A 37 -0.32 -19.00 -1.20
C VAL A 37 -0.03 -17.52 -0.92
N ILE A 38 -0.58 -16.65 -1.76
CA ILE A 38 -0.48 -15.20 -1.60
C ILE A 38 -1.53 -14.77 -0.57
N ARG A 39 -1.07 -14.11 0.49
CA ARG A 39 -1.97 -13.58 1.53
C ARG A 39 -2.51 -12.21 1.10
N PRO A 40 -3.77 -11.88 1.39
CA PRO A 40 -4.28 -10.53 1.21
C PRO A 40 -3.52 -9.55 2.11
N ILE A 41 -3.26 -8.34 1.60
CA ILE A 41 -2.61 -7.26 2.35
C ILE A 41 -3.74 -6.36 2.86
N LEU A 42 -4.11 -6.55 4.13
CA LEU A 42 -5.11 -5.75 4.83
C LEU A 42 -4.46 -5.07 6.03
N TYR A 43 -4.84 -3.83 6.26
CA TYR A 43 -4.41 -3.03 7.40
C TYR A 43 -5.56 -2.81 8.39
N PRO A 44 -5.27 -2.57 9.68
CA PRO A 44 -6.30 -2.27 10.67
C PRO A 44 -7.19 -1.09 10.25
N GLU A 45 -6.63 -0.09 9.56
CA GLU A 45 -7.43 1.05 9.09
C GLU A 45 -8.32 0.77 7.89
N ASP A 46 -8.21 -0.40 7.24
CA ASP A 46 -9.06 -0.76 6.10
C ASP A 46 -10.52 -0.97 6.52
N GLU A 47 -10.78 -1.36 7.77
CA GLU A 47 -12.13 -1.41 8.34
C GLU A 47 -12.77 -0.01 8.35
N GLU A 48 -11.99 0.98 8.76
CA GLU A 48 -12.42 2.37 8.89
C GLU A 48 -12.52 3.04 7.52
N ARG A 49 -11.65 2.67 6.57
CA ARG A 49 -11.76 3.07 5.15
C ARG A 49 -13.02 2.50 4.51
N ALA A 50 -13.30 1.21 4.70
CA ALA A 50 -14.49 0.57 4.15
C ALA A 50 -15.76 1.26 4.65
N GLU A 51 -15.80 1.59 5.93
CA GLU A 51 -16.91 2.33 6.53
C GLU A 51 -17.02 3.76 5.98
N ALA A 52 -15.91 4.47 5.78
CA ALA A 52 -15.91 5.78 5.16
C ALA A 52 -16.45 5.71 3.71
N PHE A 53 -16.01 4.75 2.90
CA PHE A 53 -16.53 4.58 1.53
C PHE A 53 -18.00 4.14 1.50
N ARG A 54 -18.48 3.43 2.52
CA ARG A 54 -19.91 3.12 2.69
C ARG A 54 -20.75 4.38 2.92
N ARG A 55 -20.20 5.36 3.65
CA ARG A 55 -20.87 6.61 4.01
C ARG A 55 -20.78 7.70 2.94
N TYR A 56 -19.66 7.80 2.21
CA TYR A 56 -19.41 8.87 1.24
C TYR A 56 -19.08 8.30 -0.15
N LYS A 57 -19.92 8.59 -1.15
CA LYS A 57 -19.75 8.13 -2.55
C LYS A 57 -18.58 8.80 -3.25
N ARG A 58 -18.28 10.05 -2.88
CA ARG A 58 -17.22 10.85 -3.50
C ARG A 58 -16.37 11.49 -2.43
N LEU A 59 -15.26 10.83 -2.10
CA LEU A 59 -14.13 11.49 -1.48
C LEU A 59 -13.39 12.32 -2.54
N SER A 60 -12.65 13.33 -2.11
CA SER A 60 -11.90 14.25 -3.00
C SER A 60 -11.06 13.51 -4.04
N LEU A 61 -10.80 14.16 -5.18
CA LEU A 61 -9.84 13.67 -6.17
C LEU A 61 -8.46 13.45 -5.52
N ILE A 62 -7.83 12.31 -5.85
CA ILE A 62 -6.51 11.93 -5.32
C ILE A 62 -5.47 12.17 -6.42
N ASN A 63 -4.34 12.78 -6.05
CA ASN A 63 -3.21 12.91 -6.95
C ASN A 63 -2.26 11.72 -6.79
N ALA A 64 -2.35 10.75 -7.69
CA ALA A 64 -1.51 9.55 -7.67
C ALA A 64 -0.03 9.79 -8.10
N PHE A 65 0.33 11.00 -8.53
CA PHE A 65 1.71 11.35 -8.84
C PHE A 65 2.49 11.85 -7.61
N LYS A 66 1.80 12.16 -6.51
CA LYS A 66 2.46 12.49 -5.25
C LYS A 66 2.85 11.20 -4.53
N LEU A 67 4.09 11.16 -4.03
CA LEU A 67 4.60 10.02 -3.27
C LEU A 67 3.89 9.87 -1.92
N GLU A 68 3.60 11.00 -1.26
CA GLU A 68 2.94 11.03 0.04
C GLU A 68 1.54 11.63 -0.08
N ASP A 69 0.61 11.03 0.65
CA ASP A 69 -0.72 11.59 0.82
C ASP A 69 -0.71 12.63 1.92
N ASP A 70 -0.43 13.88 1.54
CA ASP A 70 -0.38 14.97 2.52
C ASP A 70 -1.77 15.43 2.99
N ARG A 71 -2.83 15.25 2.18
CA ARG A 71 -4.09 16.01 2.34
C ARG A 71 -5.36 15.39 1.73
N SER A 72 -5.40 14.11 1.33
CA SER A 72 -6.66 13.55 0.83
C SER A 72 -7.76 13.65 1.88
N SER A 73 -9.01 13.84 1.44
CA SER A 73 -10.15 13.90 2.36
C SER A 73 -10.26 12.64 3.22
N LEU A 74 -9.94 11.47 2.66
CA LEU A 74 -9.94 10.20 3.40
C LEU A 74 -8.88 10.20 4.50
N SER A 75 -7.64 10.58 4.19
CA SER A 75 -6.55 10.58 5.18
C SER A 75 -6.78 11.60 6.28
N ARG A 76 -7.36 12.76 5.95
CA ARG A 76 -7.74 13.77 6.95
C ARG A 76 -8.87 13.27 7.84
N LEU A 77 -9.88 12.60 7.26
CA LEU A 77 -10.96 11.96 8.00
C LEU A 77 -10.44 10.88 8.94
N LEU A 78 -9.62 9.95 8.47
CA LEU A 78 -9.06 8.89 9.31
C LEU A 78 -8.16 9.45 10.41
N LYS A 79 -7.38 10.50 10.11
CA LYS A 79 -6.57 11.19 11.12
C LYS A 79 -7.45 11.79 12.21
N GLN A 80 -8.54 12.45 11.84
CA GLN A 80 -9.46 13.04 12.80
C GLN A 80 -10.22 11.97 13.59
N TYR A 81 -10.70 10.93 12.91
CA TYR A 81 -11.33 9.76 13.54
C TYR A 81 -10.42 9.13 14.60
N LYS A 82 -9.13 8.92 14.30
CA LYS A 82 -8.16 8.39 15.28
C LYS A 82 -8.01 9.30 16.50
N LYS A 83 -8.02 10.62 16.33
CA LYS A 83 -8.00 11.57 17.46
C LYS A 83 -9.27 11.49 18.31
N VAL A 84 -10.44 11.45 17.68
CA VAL A 84 -11.73 11.36 18.39
C VAL A 84 -11.85 10.02 19.12
N LYS A 85 -11.45 8.91 18.49
CA LYS A 85 -11.40 7.57 19.09
C LYS A 85 -10.47 7.51 20.30
N ALA A 86 -9.35 8.24 20.26
CA ALA A 86 -8.45 8.35 21.41
C ALA A 86 -9.04 9.17 22.57
N ALA A 87 -9.84 10.21 22.27
CA ALA A 87 -10.51 11.02 23.28
C ALA A 87 -11.74 10.31 23.88
N HIS A 88 -12.42 9.48 23.09
CA HIS A 88 -13.67 8.84 23.45
C HIS A 88 -13.68 7.36 23.02
N PRO A 89 -13.02 6.47 23.76
CA PRO A 89 -12.90 5.05 23.39
C PRO A 89 -14.23 4.28 23.45
N ASP A 90 -15.21 4.76 24.23
CA ASP A 90 -16.47 4.04 24.48
C ASP A 90 -17.59 4.36 23.46
N LEU A 91 -17.35 5.31 22.55
CA LEU A 91 -18.35 5.72 21.56
C LEU A 91 -18.44 4.71 20.40
N LYS A 92 -19.65 4.60 19.85
CA LYS A 92 -19.88 3.77 18.65
C LYS A 92 -19.21 4.38 17.42
N ILE A 93 -18.86 3.54 16.46
CA ILE A 93 -18.23 3.93 15.19
C ILE A 93 -19.03 5.05 14.51
N ASP A 94 -20.37 4.94 14.47
CA ASP A 94 -21.25 5.96 13.89
C ASP A 94 -21.08 7.35 14.51
N GLU A 95 -21.05 7.40 15.84
CA GLU A 95 -20.91 8.64 16.62
C GLU A 95 -19.52 9.24 16.46
N LEU A 96 -18.48 8.39 16.46
CA LEU A 96 -17.09 8.80 16.24
C LEU A 96 -16.91 9.47 14.87
N PHE A 97 -17.49 8.90 13.81
CA PHE A 97 -17.45 9.51 12.48
C PHE A 97 -18.23 10.82 12.43
N THR A 98 -19.40 10.90 13.05
CA THR A 98 -20.21 12.14 13.10
C THR A 98 -19.46 13.27 13.80
N LEU A 99 -18.73 12.97 14.87
CA LEU A 99 -17.88 13.92 15.56
C LEU A 99 -16.68 14.32 14.69
N ALA A 100 -16.02 13.35 14.04
CA ALA A 100 -14.91 13.62 13.13
C ALA A 100 -15.33 14.51 11.94
N GLU A 101 -16.52 14.31 11.39
CA GLU A 101 -17.11 15.17 10.35
C GLU A 101 -17.30 16.60 10.84
N ARG A 102 -17.87 16.79 12.03
CA ARG A 102 -18.07 18.13 12.61
C ARG A 102 -16.76 18.88 12.77
N GLU A 103 -15.70 18.20 13.20
CA GLU A 103 -14.37 18.80 13.31
C GLU A 103 -13.77 19.13 11.93
N LEU A 104 -13.93 18.26 10.94
CA LEU A 104 -13.48 18.55 9.57
C LEU A 104 -14.25 19.70 8.92
N GLN A 105 -15.54 19.84 9.20
CA GLN A 105 -16.36 20.96 8.73
C GLN A 105 -15.86 22.29 9.30
N LYS A 106 -15.40 22.32 10.55
CA LYS A 106 -14.74 23.50 11.14
C LYS A 106 -13.44 23.87 10.43
N GLU A 107 -12.72 22.88 9.88
CA GLU A 107 -11.53 23.08 9.05
C GLU A 107 -11.86 23.49 7.59
N GLY A 108 -13.15 23.58 7.23
CA GLY A 108 -13.61 23.96 5.89
C GLY A 108 -13.67 22.82 4.88
N ILE A 109 -13.60 21.57 5.33
CA ILE A 109 -13.67 20.38 4.46
C ILE A 109 -15.07 19.81 4.53
N ILE A 110 -15.79 19.80 3.40
CA ILE A 110 -17.14 19.30 3.31
C ILE A 110 -17.10 17.88 2.73
N LEU A 111 -17.63 16.91 3.47
CA LEU A 111 -17.86 15.55 3.02
C LEU A 111 -19.34 15.41 2.64
N THR A 112 -19.63 14.90 1.45
CA THR A 112 -21.00 14.66 0.99
C THR A 112 -21.42 13.23 1.33
N PRO A 113 -22.40 13.02 2.22
CA PRO A 113 -22.94 11.70 2.53
C PRO A 113 -23.61 11.07 1.31
N ASN A 114 -23.76 9.76 1.36
CA ASN A 114 -24.63 9.02 0.45
C ASN A 114 -26.10 9.32 0.77
N GLU A 115 -26.87 9.74 -0.24
CA GLU A 115 -28.34 9.66 -0.23
C GLU A 115 -28.82 8.23 0.00
#